data_AF-S1P1P2-F1
#
_entry.id   AF-S1P1P2-F1
#
_cell.length_a   1.000
_cell.length_b   1.000
_cell.length_c   1.000
_cell.angle_alpha   90.00
_cell.angle_beta   90.00
_cell.angle_gamma   90.00
#
_symmetry.space_group_name_H-M   'P 1'
#
loop_
_entity.id
_entity.type
_entity.pdbx_description
1 polymer ?
#
loop_
_entity_poly.entity_id
_entity_poly.type
_entity_poly.pdbx_seq_one_letter_code
_entity_poly.pdbx_strand_id
1 'polypeptide(L)'
;MNIHAQWCIIHRMDISLLTTTRDPEQLRTLAIAMVQKVKAENAGLLDRMRILEEQMKLSLQQRFGKKCESLIGLRCQSVIE
;
A
#
# COMPACT_ATOMS: atom_id res chain seq x y z
N MET A 1 13.80 -14.59 23.09
CA MET A 1 14.58 -13.52 22.47
C MET A 1 13.59 -12.57 21.81
N ASN A 2 13.38 -11.39 22.38
CA ASN A 2 12.26 -10.49 22.04
C ASN A 2 12.78 -9.39 21.11
N ILE A 3 12.50 -9.52 19.81
CA ILE A 3 12.92 -8.53 18.82
C ILE A 3 11.84 -7.46 18.79
N HIS A 4 12.03 -6.40 19.58
CA HIS A 4 11.20 -5.19 19.51
C HIS A 4 11.51 -4.45 18.19
N ALA A 5 10.83 -4.85 17.12
CA ALA A 5 10.75 -4.05 15.90
C ALA A 5 9.72 -2.94 16.13
N GLN A 6 10.22 -1.72 16.26
CA GLN A 6 9.46 -0.49 16.37
C GLN A 6 8.46 -0.37 15.20
N TRP A 7 7.17 -0.53 15.51
CA TRP A 7 5.99 -0.05 14.76
C TRP A 7 5.97 -0.11 13.22
N CYS A 8 6.41 -1.22 12.64
CA CYS A 8 5.98 -1.61 11.28
C CYS A 8 5.43 -3.03 11.34
N ILE A 9 4.21 -3.21 11.86
CA ILE A 9 3.52 -4.50 11.78
C ILE A 9 3.15 -4.71 10.31
N ILE A 10 3.95 -5.50 9.60
CA ILE A 10 3.56 -6.00 8.28
C ILE A 10 2.50 -7.06 8.51
N HIS A 11 1.22 -6.65 8.46
CA HIS A 11 0.04 -7.40 8.91
C HIS A 11 -0.23 -8.76 8.21
N ARG A 12 0.67 -9.27 7.37
CA ARG A 12 0.51 -10.55 6.64
C ARG A 12 1.82 -11.32 6.42
N MET A 13 2.90 -10.93 7.08
CA MET A 13 4.20 -11.57 6.87
C MET A 13 4.34 -12.83 7.74
N ASP A 14 4.38 -14.01 7.11
CA ASP A 14 4.62 -15.27 7.82
C ASP A 14 6.11 -15.40 8.20
N ILE A 15 6.42 -15.30 9.49
CA ILE A 15 7.80 -15.38 10.01
C ILE A 15 8.23 -16.79 10.43
N SER A 16 7.38 -17.81 10.24
CA SER A 16 7.67 -19.19 10.68
C SER A 16 8.89 -19.75 9.97
N LEU A 17 9.10 -19.37 8.70
CA LEU A 17 10.28 -19.73 7.90
C LEU A 17 11.61 -19.24 8.51
N LEU A 18 11.60 -18.18 9.31
CA LEU A 18 12.80 -17.71 10.01
C LEU A 18 13.23 -18.65 11.16
N THR A 19 12.32 -19.50 11.64
CA THR A 19 12.62 -20.46 12.71
C THR A 19 13.27 -21.76 12.21
N THR A 20 13.20 -22.01 10.90
CA THR A 20 13.73 -23.23 10.26
C THR A 20 15.24 -23.22 10.05
N THR A 21 15.89 -22.06 10.06
CA THR A 21 17.35 -21.96 9.90
C THR A 21 18.00 -21.43 11.16
N ARG A 22 19.13 -22.03 11.53
CA ARG A 22 19.99 -21.61 12.66
C ARG A 22 21.23 -20.85 12.19
N ASP A 23 21.45 -20.80 10.87
CA ASP A 23 22.58 -20.10 10.29
C ASP A 23 22.27 -18.59 10.17
N PRO A 24 23.11 -17.71 10.73
CA PRO A 24 22.82 -16.28 10.78
C PRO A 24 22.84 -15.61 9.39
N GLU A 25 23.61 -16.12 8.42
CA GLU A 25 23.66 -15.54 7.07
C GLU A 25 22.44 -15.95 6.24
N GLN A 26 22.02 -17.20 6.34
CA GLN A 26 20.78 -17.69 5.74
C GLN A 26 19.56 -16.98 6.33
N LEU A 27 19.55 -16.74 7.64
CA LEU A 27 18.48 -16.00 8.30
C LEU A 27 18.35 -14.56 7.76
N ARG A 28 19.48 -13.88 7.55
CA ARG A 28 19.51 -12.53 6.94
C ARG A 28 18.99 -12.56 5.51
N THR A 29 19.46 -13.50 4.70
CA THR A 29 19.03 -13.67 3.31
C THR A 29 17.52 -13.91 3.22
N LEU A 30 16.99 -14.78 4.08
CA LEU A 30 15.58 -15.10 4.14
C LEU A 30 14.74 -13.90 4.58
N ALA A 31 15.15 -13.20 5.63
CA ALA A 31 14.47 -11.99 6.09
C ALA A 31 14.40 -10.91 4.99
N ILE A 32 15.50 -10.70 4.26
CA ILE A 32 15.56 -9.75 3.14
C ILE A 32 14.60 -10.18 2.01
N ALA A 33 14.64 -11.46 1.61
CA ALA A 33 13.78 -11.98 0.55
C ALA A 33 12.29 -11.82 0.90
N MET A 34 11.92 -12.07 2.15
CA MET A 34 10.55 -11.91 2.60
C MET A 34 10.10 -10.44 2.57
N VAL A 35 10.96 -9.48 2.97
CA VAL A 35 10.63 -8.04 2.88
C VAL A 35 10.48 -7.60 1.42
N GLN A 36 11.36 -8.08 0.54
CA GLN A 36 11.28 -7.77 -0.89
C GLN A 36 9.98 -8.28 -1.51
N LYS A 37 9.53 -9.48 -1.14
CA LYS A 37 8.24 -10.03 -1.57
C LYS A 37 7.07 -9.12 -1.19
N VAL A 38 6.99 -8.73 0.08
CA VAL A 38 5.92 -7.82 0.56
C VAL A 38 5.98 -6.47 -0.17
N LYS A 39 7.18 -5.93 -0.40
CA LYS A 39 7.36 -4.68 -1.13
C LYS A 39 6.84 -4.78 -2.57
N ALA A 40 7.10 -5.90 -3.25
CA ALA A 40 6.59 -6.14 -4.60
C ALA A 40 5.06 -6.30 -4.63
N GLU A 41 4.49 -7.03 -3.68
CA GLU A 41 3.04 -7.18 -3.53
C GLU A 41 2.37 -5.81 -3.30
N ASN A 42 2.93 -4.98 -2.42
CA ASN A 42 2.43 -3.63 -2.17
C ASN A 42 2.58 -2.70 -3.37
N ALA A 43 3.67 -2.81 -4.15
CA ALA A 43 3.82 -2.04 -5.38
C ALA A 43 2.70 -2.34 -6.38
N GLY A 44 2.38 -3.63 -6.57
CA GLY A 44 1.27 -4.03 -7.43
C GLY A 44 -0.10 -3.56 -6.93
N LEU A 45 -0.29 -3.46 -5.61
CA LEU A 45 -1.51 -2.89 -5.03
C LEU A 45 -1.64 -1.39 -5.29
N LEU A 46 -0.54 -0.63 -5.20
CA LEU A 46 -0.51 0.80 -5.50
C LEU A 46 -0.84 1.09 -6.97
N ASP A 47 -0.29 0.31 -7.90
CA ASP A 47 -0.63 0.45 -9.32
C ASP A 47 -2.09 0.13 -9.59
N ARG A 48 -2.65 -0.91 -8.96
CA ARG A 48 -4.08 -1.24 -9.05
C ARG A 48 -4.96 -0.14 -8.47
N MET A 49 -4.57 0.47 -7.35
CA MET A 49 -5.28 1.63 -6.78
C MET A 49 -5.31 2.78 -7.77
N ARG A 50 -4.18 3.13 -8.38
CA ARG A 50 -4.10 4.21 -9.38
C ARG A 50 -5.04 3.96 -10.55
N ILE A 51 -4.99 2.75 -11.13
CA ILE A 51 -5.87 2.38 -12.25
C ILE A 51 -7.34 2.51 -11.83
N LEU A 52 -7.71 2.04 -10.64
CA LEU A 52 -9.07 2.15 -10.13
C LEU A 52 -9.50 3.61 -9.93
N GLU A 53 -8.62 4.48 -9.43
CA GLU A 53 -8.91 5.92 -9.30
C GLU A 53 -9.15 6.59 -10.66
N GLU A 54 -8.36 6.25 -11.67
CA GLU A 54 -8.54 6.73 -13.04
C GLU A 54 -9.87 6.25 -13.65
N GLN A 55 -10.20 4.96 -13.50
CA GLN A 55 -11.48 4.42 -13.94
C GLN A 55 -12.67 5.08 -13.22
N MET A 56 -12.53 5.37 -11.92
CA MET A 56 -13.55 6.10 -11.18
C MET A 56 -13.74 7.52 -11.73
N LYS A 57 -12.66 8.25 -12.01
CA LYS A 57 -12.74 9.60 -12.62
C LYS A 57 -13.43 9.58 -13.98
N LEU A 58 -13.09 8.62 -14.84
CA LEU A 58 -13.74 8.43 -16.14
C LEU A 58 -15.22 8.10 -15.97
N SER A 59 -15.59 7.22 -15.04
CA SER A 59 -16.99 6.88 -14.77
C SER A 59 -17.81 8.07 -14.28
N LEU A 60 -17.22 8.95 -13.46
CA LEU A 60 -17.85 10.19 -13.00
C LEU A 60 -18.01 11.20 -14.15
N GLN A 61 -16.99 11.37 -14.99
CA GLN A 61 -17.09 12.21 -16.19
C GLN A 61 -18.16 11.70 -17.16
N GLN A 62 -18.25 10.38 -17.36
CA GLN A 62 -19.26 9.78 -18.23
C GLN A 62 -20.67 9.96 -17.67
N ARG A 63 -20.85 9.86 -16.34
CA ARG A 63 -22.16 9.95 -15.69
C ARG A 63 -22.66 11.38 -15.50
N PHE A 64 -21.77 12.36 -15.32
CA PHE A 64 -22.12 13.75 -15.01
C PHE A 64 -21.73 14.77 -16.09
N GLY A 65 -21.07 14.34 -17.17
CA GLY A 65 -20.57 15.22 -18.24
C GLY A 65 -19.50 16.20 -17.76
N LYS A 66 -19.12 17.17 -18.61
CA LYS A 66 -18.07 18.20 -18.37
C LYS A 66 -18.26 19.11 -17.12
N LYS A 67 -19.31 18.93 -16.31
CA LYS A 67 -19.60 19.80 -15.15
C LYS A 67 -18.81 19.45 -13.87
N CYS A 68 -18.10 18.31 -13.81
CA CYS A 68 -17.42 17.88 -12.58
C CYS A 68 -16.09 18.59 -12.27
N GLU A 69 -15.48 19.31 -13.22
CA GLU A 69 -14.26 20.09 -12.93
C GLU A 69 -14.53 21.21 -11.90
N SER A 70 -15.78 21.67 -11.78
CA SER A 70 -16.18 22.70 -10.80
C SER A 70 -16.40 22.18 -9.38
N LEU A 71 -16.59 20.88 -9.16
CA LEU A 71 -16.96 20.34 -7.84
C LEU A 71 -15.76 19.97 -6.97
N ILE A 72 -14.59 19.72 -7.57
CA ILE A 72 -13.37 19.42 -6.81
C ILE A 72 -12.74 20.70 -6.24
N GLY A 73 -12.92 21.86 -6.91
CA GLY A 73 -12.49 23.17 -6.40
C GLY A 73 -13.35 23.72 -5.25
N LEU A 74 -14.57 23.22 -5.06
CA LEU A 74 -15.49 23.69 -3.99
C LEU A 74 -15.30 22.98 -2.65
N ARG A 75 -14.49 21.92 -2.56
CA ARG A 75 -14.21 21.20 -1.30
C ARG A 75 -12.91 21.61 -0.62
N CYS A 76 -12.46 22.85 -0.81
CA CYS A 76 -11.36 23.44 -0.04
C CYS A 76 -11.63 24.86 0.49
N GLN A 77 -12.83 25.45 0.31
CA GLN A 77 -13.08 26.85 0.71
C GLN A 77 -14.38 27.12 1.47
N SER A 78 -14.99 26.12 2.09
CA SER A 78 -16.03 26.39 3.10
C SER A 78 -16.07 25.26 4.12
N VAL A 79 -15.31 25.42 5.19
CA VAL A 79 -15.71 25.35 6.61
C VAL A 79 -14.42 25.53 7.42
N ILE A 80 -14.00 26.79 7.56
CA ILE A 80 -13.41 27.29 8.80
C ILE A 80 -14.06 28.69 8.94
N GLU A 81 -15.16 28.72 9.68
CA GLU A 81 -15.49 29.90 10.49
C GLU A 81 -14.66 29.83 11.77
#